data_AF-A0A0K2G8E8-F1
#
_entry.id   AF-A0A0K2G8E8-F1
#
_cell.length_a   1.000
_cell.length_b   1.000
_cell.length_c   1.000
_cell.angle_alpha   90.00
_cell.angle_beta   90.00
_cell.angle_gamma   90.00
#
_symmetry.space_group_name_H-M   'P 1'
#
loop_
_entity.id
_entity.type
_entity.pdbx_description
1 polymer ?
#
loop_
_entity_poly.entity_id
_entity_poly.type
_entity_poly.pdbx_seq_one_letter_code
_entity_poly.pdbx_strand_id
1 'polypeptide(L)'
;MRPHHALWPWVLFGTAEVILYVSYQRSDARFHWFLHFFVGASAALLVMGTLILGWGRSTRHPLLWIFTGHMIAMFPDLLWNFLVAAHQPWMDVFALHITAHFIPGRNWTWYAMFLASLAFYLYAKGTWEAAGASAHGHCGSAAQATMIDVHHGEGHG
;
A
#
# COMPACT_ATOMS: atom_id res chain seq x y z
N MET A 1 21.14 5.58 -19.50
CA MET A 1 21.60 5.26 -18.13
C MET A 1 20.43 4.62 -17.39
N ARG A 2 20.57 3.37 -16.93
CA ARG A 2 19.51 2.73 -16.13
C ARG A 2 19.48 3.41 -14.77
N PRO A 3 18.33 3.91 -14.27
CA PRO A 3 18.26 4.41 -12.91
C PRO A 3 18.65 3.25 -11.99
N HIS A 4 19.74 3.42 -11.24
CA HIS A 4 20.05 2.52 -10.15
C HIS A 4 18.85 2.60 -9.21
N HIS A 5 18.01 1.57 -9.22
CA HIS A 5 16.95 1.44 -8.24
C HIS A 5 17.67 1.43 -6.89
N ALA A 6 17.66 2.56 -6.19
CA ALA A 6 18.29 2.68 -4.91
C ALA A 6 17.67 1.60 -4.03
N LEU A 7 18.45 0.57 -3.69
CA LEU A 7 18.04 -0.49 -2.78
C LEU A 7 17.90 0.03 -1.35
N TRP A 8 18.42 1.23 -1.09
CA TRP A 8 18.45 1.86 0.21
C TRP A 8 17.08 1.97 0.92
N PRO A 9 15.97 2.36 0.27
CA PRO A 9 14.66 2.39 0.93
C PRO A 9 14.18 1.01 1.37
N TRP A 10 14.53 -0.04 0.63
CA TRP A 10 14.21 -1.43 0.97
C TRP A 10 15.01 -1.93 2.17
N VAL A 11 16.30 -1.60 2.18
CA VAL A 11 17.20 -1.91 3.31
C VAL A 11 16.77 -1.16 4.56
N LEU A 12 16.42 0.13 4.45
CA LEU A 12 15.94 0.93 5.56
C LEU A 12 14.61 0.40 6.11
N PHE A 13 13.65 0.08 5.23
CA PHE A 13 12.39 -0.53 5.62
C PHE A 13 12.62 -1.85 6.37
N GLY A 14 13.38 -2.77 5.77
CA GLY A 14 13.67 -4.06 6.39
C GLY A 14 14.39 -3.92 7.73
N THR A 15 15.35 -2.99 7.84
CA THR A 15 16.09 -2.73 9.08
C THR A 15 15.17 -2.15 10.16
N ALA A 16 14.32 -1.18 9.82
CA ALA A 16 13.35 -0.59 10.75
C ALA A 16 12.36 -1.65 11.26
N GLU A 17 11.82 -2.48 10.37
CA GLU A 17 10.91 -3.58 10.73
C GLU A 17 11.57 -4.61 11.66
N VAL A 18 12.83 -4.97 11.41
CA VAL A 18 13.59 -5.88 12.28
C VAL A 18 13.83 -5.27 13.66
N ILE A 19 14.22 -3.99 13.74
CA ILE A 19 14.42 -3.31 15.02
C ILE A 19 13.11 -3.27 15.82
N LEU A 20 12.00 -2.94 15.17
CA LEU A 20 10.67 -2.93 15.78
C LEU A 20 10.24 -4.33 16.23
N TYR A 21 10.45 -5.35 15.39
CA TYR A 21 10.16 -6.73 15.76
C TYR A 21 10.96 -7.17 16.99
N VAL A 22 12.25 -6.80 17.06
CA VAL A 22 13.13 -7.13 18.19
C VAL A 22 12.69 -6.41 19.47
N SER A 23 12.25 -5.15 19.39
CA SER A 23 11.78 -4.40 20.56
C SER A 23 10.49 -4.98 21.18
N TYR A 24 9.70 -5.71 20.38
CA TYR A 24 8.46 -6.39 20.80
C TYR A 24 8.67 -7.84 21.30
N GLN A 25 9.91 -8.26 21.63
CA GLN A 25 10.17 -9.65 22.07
C GLN A 25 9.93 -9.96 23.55
N ARG A 26 9.73 -8.97 24.42
CA ARG A 26 9.39 -9.20 25.84
C ARG A 26 7.89 -9.54 25.94
N SER A 27 7.56 -10.84 25.93
CA SER A 27 6.28 -11.51 26.20
C SER A 27 4.97 -10.67 26.12
N ASP A 28 4.08 -11.05 25.18
CA ASP A 28 2.81 -10.42 24.73
C ASP A 28 2.91 -9.38 23.60
N ALA A 29 4.05 -8.74 23.44
CA ALA A 29 4.25 -7.71 22.42
C ALA A 29 4.25 -8.26 20.96
N ARG A 30 4.75 -9.48 20.69
CA ARG A 30 4.80 -10.01 19.30
C ARG A 30 3.43 -10.06 18.59
N PHE A 31 2.36 -10.31 19.33
CA PHE A 31 1.01 -10.29 18.77
C PHE A 31 0.55 -8.86 18.42
N HIS A 32 0.96 -7.85 19.21
CA HIS A 32 0.68 -6.45 18.90
C HIS A 32 1.41 -5.98 17.65
N TRP A 33 2.71 -6.29 17.53
CA TRP A 33 3.47 -5.99 16.32
C TRP A 33 2.81 -6.62 15.08
N PHE A 34 2.41 -7.89 15.18
CA PHE A 34 1.69 -8.59 14.13
C PHE A 34 0.39 -7.87 13.76
N LEU A 35 -0.43 -7.52 14.76
CA LEU A 35 -1.73 -6.88 14.56
C LEU A 35 -1.56 -5.51 13.91
N HIS A 36 -0.61 -4.70 14.39
CA HIS A 36 -0.27 -3.39 13.83
C HIS A 36 0.16 -3.49 12.37
N PHE A 37 1.02 -4.45 12.04
CA PHE A 37 1.44 -4.69 10.67
C PHE A 37 0.25 -5.03 9.77
N PHE A 38 -0.55 -6.03 10.13
CA PHE A 38 -1.65 -6.51 9.27
C PHE A 38 -2.77 -5.48 9.14
N VAL A 39 -3.11 -4.76 10.21
CA VAL A 39 -4.09 -3.66 10.18
C VAL A 39 -3.57 -2.51 9.31
N GLY A 40 -2.36 -2.03 9.61
CA GLY A 40 -1.75 -0.91 8.90
C GLY A 40 -1.54 -1.19 7.41
N ALA A 41 -1.05 -2.38 7.08
CA ALA A 41 -0.87 -2.83 5.69
C ALA A 41 -2.20 -2.95 4.94
N SER A 42 -3.23 -3.53 5.57
CA SER A 42 -4.56 -3.66 4.95
C SER A 42 -5.17 -2.29 4.67
N ALA A 43 -5.11 -1.37 5.63
CA ALA A 43 -5.59 0.00 5.45
C ALA A 43 -4.84 0.72 4.33
N ALA A 44 -3.51 0.60 4.28
CA ALA A 44 -2.69 1.18 3.21
C ALA A 44 -3.07 0.61 1.83
N LEU A 45 -3.28 -0.70 1.71
CA LEU A 45 -3.71 -1.36 0.47
C LEU A 45 -5.08 -0.87 0.00
N LEU A 46 -6.04 -0.77 0.93
CA LEU A 46 -7.37 -0.24 0.63
C LEU A 46 -7.31 1.21 0.16
N VAL A 47 -6.57 2.08 0.88
CA VAL A 47 -6.39 3.47 0.47
C VAL A 47 -5.77 3.54 -0.93
N MET A 48 -4.67 2.83 -1.17
CA MET A 48 -4.04 2.82 -2.50
C MET A 48 -4.99 2.33 -3.60
N GLY A 49 -5.76 1.26 -3.35
CA GLY A 49 -6.76 0.77 -4.31
C GLY A 49 -7.86 1.81 -4.58
N THR A 50 -8.34 2.50 -3.55
CA THR A 50 -9.32 3.58 -3.69
C THR A 50 -8.75 4.80 -4.42
N LEU A 51 -7.50 5.19 -4.18
CA LEU A 51 -6.83 6.27 -4.92
C LEU A 51 -6.74 5.94 -6.42
N ILE A 52 -6.47 4.67 -6.74
CA ILE A 52 -6.38 4.20 -8.12
C ILE A 52 -7.76 4.21 -8.78
N LEU A 53 -8.77 3.58 -8.18
CA LEU A 53 -10.10 3.47 -8.79
C LEU A 53 -10.89 4.79 -8.76
N GLY A 54 -10.77 5.57 -7.69
CA GLY A 54 -11.53 6.80 -7.48
C GLY A 54 -10.92 8.03 -8.13
N TRP A 55 -9.58 8.12 -8.18
CA TRP A 55 -8.88 9.30 -8.69
C TRP A 55 -7.91 9.00 -9.85
N GLY A 56 -7.80 7.75 -10.31
CA GLY A 56 -6.89 7.38 -11.40
C GLY A 56 -5.42 7.59 -11.06
N ARG A 57 -5.06 7.63 -9.76
CA ARG A 57 -3.69 7.91 -9.31
C ARG A 57 -2.99 6.62 -8.89
N SER A 58 -1.97 6.23 -9.66
CA SER A 58 -1.09 5.12 -9.28
C SER A 58 -0.11 5.50 -8.17
N THR A 59 0.13 4.58 -7.24
CA THR A 59 1.06 4.76 -6.13
C THR A 59 2.46 4.28 -6.51
N ARG A 60 3.43 5.19 -6.56
CA ARG A 60 4.81 4.89 -7.03
C ARG A 60 5.61 3.98 -6.08
N HIS A 61 5.27 3.99 -4.78
CA HIS A 61 6.05 3.33 -3.74
C HIS A 61 5.15 2.56 -2.75
N PRO A 62 4.51 1.46 -3.18
CA PRO A 62 3.51 0.76 -2.36
C PRO A 62 4.04 0.26 -1.02
N LEU A 63 5.33 -0.07 -0.92
CA LEU A 63 5.92 -0.45 0.36
C LEU A 63 6.07 0.70 1.35
N LEU A 64 6.33 1.93 0.88
CA LEU A 64 6.34 3.09 1.77
C LEU A 64 4.94 3.34 2.33
N TRP A 65 3.88 3.07 1.56
CA TRP A 65 2.51 3.13 2.05
C TRP A 65 2.24 2.07 3.11
N ILE A 66 2.65 0.82 2.88
CA ILE A 66 2.53 -0.26 3.86
C ILE A 66 3.28 0.08 5.15
N PHE A 67 4.53 0.55 5.04
CA PHE A 67 5.33 0.99 6.18
C PHE A 67 4.65 2.13 6.94
N THR A 68 4.17 3.15 6.22
CA THR A 68 3.49 4.30 6.84
C THR A 68 2.22 3.85 7.56
N GLY A 69 1.44 2.96 6.94
CA GLY A 69 0.26 2.36 7.58
C GLY A 69 0.62 1.60 8.85
N HIS A 70 1.70 0.82 8.83
CA HIS A 70 2.22 0.14 10.00
C HIS A 70 2.65 1.13 11.10
N MET A 71 3.38 2.19 10.75
CA MET A 71 3.83 3.21 11.71
C MET A 71 2.65 3.97 12.33
N ILE A 72 1.61 4.27 11.56
CA ILE A 72 0.38 4.88 12.06
C ILE A 72 -0.33 3.92 13.02
N ALA A 73 -0.42 2.63 12.69
CA ALA A 73 -1.03 1.63 13.55
C ALA A 73 -0.25 1.46 14.88
N MET A 74 1.09 1.49 14.82
CA MET A 74 1.97 1.42 16.00
C MET A 74 2.04 2.72 16.81
N PHE A 75 1.56 3.84 16.28
CA PHE A 75 1.69 5.14 16.92
C PHE A 75 1.21 5.19 18.38
N PRO A 76 0.10 4.52 18.77
CA PRO A 76 -0.32 4.46 20.17
C PRO A 76 0.72 3.79 21.07
N ASP A 77 1.32 2.67 20.63
CA ASP A 77 2.35 1.97 21.37
C ASP A 77 3.63 2.80 21.53
N LEU A 78 3.96 3.61 20.52
CA LEU A 78 5.09 4.55 20.59
C LEU A 78 4.81 5.63 21.64
N LEU A 79 3.66 6.29 21.59
CA LEU A 79 3.28 7.31 22.59
C LEU A 79 3.27 6.77 24.02
N TRP A 80 2.82 5.53 24.18
CA TRP A 80 2.82 4.83 25.47
C TRP A 80 4.24 4.55 25.96
N ASN A 81 5.10 3.96 25.13
CA ASN A 81 6.48 3.64 25.51
C ASN A 81 7.34 4.88 25.80
N PHE A 82 7.00 6.03 25.21
CA PHE A 82 7.62 7.33 25.54
C PHE A 82 6.99 8.02 26.76
N LEU A 83 6.07 7.39 27.49
CA LEU A 83 5.37 7.92 28.67
C LEU A 83 4.62 9.24 28.42
N VAL A 84 4.27 9.53 27.17
CA VAL A 84 3.67 10.81 26.78
C VAL A 84 2.17 10.85 27.12
N ALA A 85 1.51 9.70 27.30
CA ALA A 85 0.09 9.66 27.59
C ALA A 85 -0.35 8.49 28.48
N ALA A 86 -1.45 8.68 29.21
CA ALA A 86 -2.08 7.65 30.03
C ALA A 86 -2.76 6.57 29.17
N HIS A 87 -2.67 5.31 29.59
CA HIS A 87 -3.15 4.14 28.83
C HIS A 87 -4.66 4.19 28.57
N GLN A 88 -5.43 4.64 29.56
CA GLN A 88 -6.88 4.46 29.57
C GLN A 88 -7.65 5.34 28.58
N PRO A 89 -7.38 6.66 28.48
CA PRO A 89 -8.05 7.50 27.49
C PRO A 89 -7.75 7.10 26.04
N TRP A 90 -6.56 6.54 25.78
CA TRP A 90 -6.22 6.05 24.44
C TRP A 90 -6.93 4.75 24.08
N MET A 91 -7.13 3.85 25.04
CA MET A 91 -7.95 2.64 24.87
C MET A 91 -9.41 2.97 24.53
N ASP A 92 -9.95 4.07 25.06
CA ASP A 92 -11.31 4.54 24.77
C ASP A 92 -11.44 5.15 23.36
N VAL A 93 -10.43 5.90 22.90
CA VAL A 93 -10.37 6.46 21.53
C VAL A 93 -10.10 5.35 20.50
N PHE A 94 -9.26 4.38 20.85
CA PHE A 94 -8.97 3.19 20.06
C PHE A 94 -9.80 2.00 20.52
N ALA A 95 -11.10 2.15 20.79
CA ALA A 95 -11.99 1.02 21.08
C ALA A 95 -11.95 -0.07 19.99
N LEU A 96 -11.58 0.29 18.75
CA LEU A 96 -11.27 -0.63 17.64
C LEU A 96 -10.04 -1.53 17.88
N HIS A 97 -9.04 -1.04 18.63
CA HIS A 97 -7.87 -1.81 19.04
C HIS A 97 -8.26 -2.91 20.02
N ILE A 98 -9.14 -2.64 20.97
CA ILE A 98 -9.65 -3.67 21.90
C ILE A 98 -10.51 -4.69 21.17
N THR A 99 -11.44 -4.26 20.30
CA THR A 99 -12.29 -5.22 19.56
C THR A 99 -11.49 -6.11 18.62
N ALA A 100 -10.36 -5.62 18.09
CA ALA A 100 -9.40 -6.40 17.31
C ALA A 100 -8.81 -7.61 18.08
N HIS A 101 -8.70 -7.54 19.41
CA HIS A 101 -8.29 -8.66 20.26
C HIS A 101 -9.37 -9.74 20.41
N PHE A 102 -10.64 -9.40 20.18
CA PHE A 102 -11.79 -10.30 20.41
C PHE A 102 -12.43 -10.80 19.11
N ILE A 103 -11.80 -10.57 17.95
CA ILE A 103 -12.30 -11.07 16.67
C ILE A 103 -12.25 -12.62 16.65
N PRO A 104 -13.37 -13.30 16.35
CA PRO A 104 -13.40 -14.75 16.16
C PRO A 104 -12.39 -15.16 15.08
N GLY A 105 -11.58 -16.19 15.34
CA GLY A 105 -10.53 -16.65 14.43
C GLY A 105 -9.15 -16.00 14.61
N ARG A 106 -9.02 -14.96 15.46
CA ARG A 106 -7.73 -14.33 15.83
C ARG A 106 -6.89 -13.95 14.59
N ASN A 107 -5.69 -14.52 14.45
CA ASN A 107 -4.75 -14.24 13.35
C ASN A 107 -5.33 -14.55 11.97
N TRP A 108 -6.20 -15.56 11.85
CA TRP A 108 -6.77 -15.96 10.56
C TRP A 108 -7.60 -14.86 9.93
N THR A 109 -8.34 -14.11 10.75
CA THR A 109 -9.15 -13.00 10.25
C THR A 109 -8.26 -11.89 9.72
N TRP A 110 -7.15 -11.58 10.39
CA TRP A 110 -6.17 -10.61 9.91
C TRP A 110 -5.48 -11.05 8.62
N TYR A 111 -5.13 -12.34 8.49
CA TYR A 111 -4.62 -12.88 7.22
C TYR A 111 -5.65 -12.74 6.09
N ALA A 112 -6.91 -13.10 6.34
CA ALA A 112 -7.97 -13.01 5.35
C ALA A 112 -8.22 -11.56 4.91
N MET A 113 -8.27 -10.62 5.86
CA MET A 113 -8.44 -9.19 5.57
C MET A 113 -7.28 -8.64 4.74
N PHE A 114 -6.05 -9.02 5.06
CA PHE A 114 -4.89 -8.60 4.30
C PHE A 114 -4.89 -9.17 2.89
N LEU A 115 -5.19 -10.47 2.72
CA LEU A 115 -5.29 -11.09 1.41
C LEU A 115 -6.39 -10.46 0.56
N ALA A 116 -7.55 -10.16 1.15
CA ALA A 116 -8.64 -9.46 0.48
C ALA A 116 -8.24 -8.04 0.06
N SER A 117 -7.56 -7.30 0.95
CA SER A 117 -7.07 -5.95 0.66
C SER A 117 -5.99 -5.95 -0.43
N LEU A 118 -5.11 -6.96 -0.41
CA LEU A 118 -4.08 -7.16 -1.43
C LEU A 118 -4.71 -7.48 -2.78
N ALA A 119 -5.68 -8.39 -2.82
CA ALA A 119 -6.42 -8.70 -4.04
C ALA A 119 -7.14 -7.47 -4.61
N PHE A 120 -7.77 -6.67 -3.75
CA PHE A 120 -8.40 -5.40 -4.15
C PHE A 120 -7.39 -4.41 -4.76
N TYR A 121 -6.24 -4.20 -4.10
CA TYR A 121 -5.19 -3.33 -4.61
C TYR A 121 -4.65 -3.82 -5.96
N LEU A 122 -4.39 -5.12 -6.11
CA LEU A 122 -3.89 -5.71 -7.36
C LEU A 122 -4.92 -5.59 -8.49
N TYR A 123 -6.20 -5.80 -8.19
CA TYR A 123 -7.30 -5.58 -9.12
C TYR A 123 -7.33 -4.13 -9.59
N ALA A 124 -7.32 -3.16 -8.66
CA ALA A 124 -7.32 -1.73 -8.98
C ALA A 124 -6.11 -1.33 -9.83
N LYS A 125 -4.92 -1.83 -9.48
CA LYS A 125 -3.69 -1.56 -10.24
C LYS A 125 -3.78 -2.13 -11.66
N GLY A 126 -4.25 -3.37 -11.81
CA GLY A 126 -4.41 -4.01 -13.11
C GLY A 126 -5.40 -3.29 -14.02
N THR A 127 -6.54 -2.81 -13.48
CA THR A 127 -7.52 -2.05 -14.27
C THR A 127 -6.95 -0.71 -14.74
N TRP A 128 -6.20 -0.01 -13.89
CA TRP A 128 -5.54 1.25 -14.25
C TRP A 128 -4.45 1.05 -15.32
N GLU A 129 -3.63 0.00 -15.20
CA GLU A 129 -2.61 -0.33 -16.20
C GLU A 129 -3.23 -0.68 -17.56
N ALA A 130 -4.32 -1.46 -17.57
CA ALA A 130 -5.05 -1.81 -18.78
C ALA A 130 -5.69 -0.58 -19.47
N ALA A 131 -6.23 0.35 -18.70
CA ALA A 131 -6.77 1.61 -19.22
C ALA A 131 -5.68 2.47 -19.88
N GLY A 132 -4.51 2.59 -19.24
CA GLY A 132 -3.36 3.32 -19.79
C GLY A 132 -2.83 2.71 -21.09
N ALA A 133 -2.71 1.38 -21.17
CA ALA A 133 -2.29 0.68 -22.38
C ALA A 133 -3.27 0.92 -23.55
N SER A 134 -4.58 0.91 -23.27
CA SER A 134 -5.62 1.14 -24.27
C SER A 134 -5.57 2.57 -24.84
N ALA A 135 -5.27 3.56 -24.00
CA ALA A 135 -5.13 4.96 -24.43
C ALA A 135 -3.90 5.18 -25.35
N HIS A 136 -2.78 4.53 -25.04
CA HIS A 136 -1.58 4.61 -25.87
C HIS A 136 -1.72 3.88 -27.22
N GLY A 137 -2.41 2.73 -27.24
CA GLY A 137 -2.68 2.00 -28.49
C GLY A 137 -3.52 2.80 -29.50
N HIS A 138 -4.53 3.54 -29.03
CA HIS A 138 -5.36 4.38 -29.90
C HIS A 138 -4.59 5.59 -30.48
N CYS A 139 -3.71 6.21 -29.69
CA CYS A 139 -2.92 7.37 -30.15
C CYS A 139 -1.85 6.95 -31.18
N GLY A 140 -1.24 5.78 -31.01
CA GLY A 140 -0.30 5.22 -32.00
C GLY A 140 -0.94 4.85 -33.32
N SER A 141 -2.15 4.28 -33.29
CA SER A 141 -2.93 3.93 -34.50
C SER A 141 -3.34 5.17 -35.30
N ALA A 142 -3.82 6.23 -34.63
CA ALA A 142 -4.20 7.47 -35.29
C ALA A 142 -3.01 8.17 -35.97
N ALA A 143 -1.86 8.23 -35.31
CA ALA A 143 -0.63 8.81 -35.89
C ALA A 143 -0.12 8.01 -37.10
N GLN A 144 -0.28 6.68 -37.07
CA GLN A 144 0.12 5.80 -38.17
C GLN A 144 -0.83 5.93 -39.38
N ALA A 145 -2.13 6.14 -39.16
CA ALA A 145 -3.10 6.39 -40.22
C ALA A 145 -2.86 7.74 -40.93
N THR A 146 -2.54 8.80 -40.20
CA THR A 146 -2.25 10.11 -40.80
C THR A 146 -0.95 10.12 -41.62
N MET A 147 0.05 9.31 -41.24
CA MET A 147 1.31 9.21 -42.00
C MET A 147 1.15 8.44 -43.33
N ILE A 148 0.22 7.48 -43.40
CA ILE A 148 -0.05 6.72 -44.64
C ILE A 148 -0.77 7.60 -45.69
N ASP A 149 -1.67 8.49 -45.27
CA ASP A 149 -2.39 9.39 -46.19
C ASP A 149 -1.48 10.44 -46.84
N VAL A 150 -0.43 10.92 -46.14
CA VAL A 150 0.50 11.91 -46.70
C VAL A 150 1.35 11.33 -47.83
N HIS A 151 1.69 10.04 -47.80
CA HIS A 151 2.51 9.42 -48.84
C HIS A 151 1.74 9.02 -50.11
N HIS A 152 0.41 9.01 -50.10
CA HIS A 152 -0.39 8.72 -51.30
C HIS A 152 -0.82 9.97 -52.10
N GLY A 153 -0.57 11.18 -51.58
CA GLY A 153 -1.01 12.44 -52.22
C GLY A 153 -0.03 13.10 -53.21
N GLU A 154 1.25 12.73 -53.24
CA GLU A 154 2.29 13.48 -53.98
C GLU A 154 2.64 12.91 -55.38
N GLY A 155 1.85 11.97 -55.91
CA GLY A 155 2.22 11.19 -57.11
C GLY A 155 1.62 11.63 -58.46
N HIS A 156 0.84 12.70 -58.54
CA HIS A 156 0.18 13.10 -59.80
C HIS A 156 0.28 14.60 -60.06
N GLY A 157 1.37 15.00 -60.70
CA GLY A 157 1.59 16.32 -61.30
C GLY A 157 2.57 16.23 -62.45
#